data_AF-A0A7W8RXU0-F1
#
_entry.id   AF-A0A7W8RXU0-F1
#
_cell.length_a   1.000
_cell.length_b   1.000
_cell.length_c   1.000
_cell.angle_alpha   90.00
_cell.angle_beta   90.00
_cell.angle_gamma   90.00
#
_symmetry.space_group_name_H-M   'P 1'
#
loop_
_entity.id
_entity.type
_entity.pdbx_description
1 polymer ?
#
loop_
_entity_poly.entity_id
_entity_poly.type
_entity_poly.pdbx_seq_one_letter_code
_entity_poly.pdbx_strand_id
1 'polypeptide(L)' 'MTVAKRNKREKPDPELVKLADSLLANYQKPEDLIGENGLLKQLTKMLVERALETEMSEHLGHGKSETVT' A
#
# COMPACT_ATOMS: atom_id res chain seq x y z
N MET A 1 -40.48 -1.20 17.47
CA MET A 1 -39.10 -0.68 17.65
C MET A 1 -38.14 -1.72 17.10
N THR A 2 -37.42 -1.45 16.03
CA THR A 2 -36.44 -2.38 15.44
C THR A 2 -35.02 -1.94 15.80
N VAL A 3 -34.29 -2.77 16.54
CA VAL A 3 -32.89 -2.52 16.90
C VAL A 3 -32.02 -2.85 15.70
N ALA A 4 -31.32 -1.86 15.16
CA ALA A 4 -30.35 -2.05 14.08
C ALA A 4 -29.22 -2.99 14.54
N LYS A 5 -29.11 -4.15 13.88
CA LYS A 5 -28.04 -5.13 14.08
C LYS A 5 -26.71 -4.47 13.68
N ARG A 6 -25.88 -4.08 14.67
CA ARG A 6 -24.55 -3.53 14.40
C ARG A 6 -23.68 -4.63 13.76
N ASN A 7 -23.36 -4.48 12.49
CA ASN A 7 -22.34 -5.29 11.84
C ASN A 7 -21.00 -5.02 12.54
N LYS A 8 -20.41 -6.08 13.11
CA LYS A 8 -19.10 -6.05 13.76
C LYS A 8 -18.07 -5.72 12.67
N ARG A 9 -17.44 -4.54 12.76
CA ARG A 9 -16.33 -4.19 11.86
C ARG A 9 -15.22 -5.22 12.08
N GLU A 10 -14.76 -5.85 11.00
CA GLU A 10 -13.59 -6.72 11.06
C GLU A 10 -12.40 -5.90 11.55
N LYS A 11 -11.64 -6.47 12.48
CA LYS A 11 -10.43 -5.80 12.99
C LYS A 11 -9.40 -5.80 11.87
N PRO A 12 -8.65 -4.69 11.67
CA PRO A 12 -7.57 -4.68 10.70
C PRO A 12 -6.51 -5.72 11.07
N ASP A 13 -5.87 -6.27 10.05
CA ASP A 13 -4.73 -7.17 10.21
C ASP A 13 -3.67 -6.52 11.14
N PRO A 14 -3.24 -7.18 12.23
CA PRO A 14 -2.22 -6.66 13.13
C PRO A 14 -0.91 -6.24 12.45
N GLU A 15 -0.53 -6.90 11.36
CA GLU A 15 0.68 -6.55 10.61
C GLU A 15 0.51 -5.24 9.83
N LEU A 16 -0.69 -4.97 9.31
CA LEU A 16 -1.00 -3.69 8.67
C LEU A 16 -0.99 -2.53 9.68
N VAL A 17 -1.41 -2.79 10.92
CA VAL A 17 -1.35 -1.78 12.00
C VAL A 17 0.10 -1.42 12.31
N LYS A 18 0.97 -2.41 12.52
CA LYS A 18 2.41 -2.17 12.79
C LYS A 18 3.10 -1.45 11.63
N LEU A 19 2.74 -1.80 10.39
CA LEU A 19 3.26 -1.11 9.21
C LEU A 19 2.82 0.35 9.19
N ALA A 20 1.55 0.64 9.48
CA ALA A 20 1.05 2.01 9.56
C ALA A 20 1.80 2.83 10.63
N ASP A 21 2.04 2.25 11.81
CA ASP A 21 2.82 2.89 12.88
C ASP A 21 4.25 3.20 12.41
N SER A 22 4.87 2.26 11.69
CA SER A 22 6.23 2.43 11.16
C SER A 22 6.30 3.51 10.09
N LEU A 23 5.32 3.57 9.19
CA LEU A 23 5.23 4.58 8.14
C LEU A 23 4.98 5.99 8.70
N LEU A 24 4.27 6.09 9.83
CA LEU A 24 3.94 7.35 10.49
C LEU A 24 4.94 7.77 11.57
N ALA A 25 6.01 7.02 11.81
CA ALA A 25 6.96 7.25 12.91
C ALA A 25 7.56 8.67 12.95
N ASN A 26 7.71 9.32 11.80
CA ASN A 26 8.26 10.67 11.67
C ASN A 26 7.24 11.70 11.16
N TYR A 27 5.94 11.40 11.23
CA TYR A 27 4.89 12.32 10.81
C TYR A 27 4.86 13.56 11.72
N GLN A 28 5.01 14.77 11.17
CA GLN A 28 5.00 16.02 11.96
C GLN A 28 3.87 16.96 11.54
N LYS A 29 3.55 17.02 10.25
CA LYS A 29 2.53 17.92 9.69
C LYS A 29 1.75 17.27 8.55
N PRO A 30 0.53 17.74 8.23
CA PRO A 30 -0.30 17.16 7.18
C PRO A 30 0.42 17.00 5.83
N GLU A 31 1.28 17.96 5.47
CA GLU A 31 2.02 17.94 4.21
C GLU A 31 2.99 16.76 4.09
N ASP A 32 3.47 16.20 5.21
CA ASP A 32 4.32 15.00 5.21
C ASP A 32 3.55 13.76 4.76
N LEU A 33 2.22 13.75 4.93
CA LEU A 33 1.35 12.65 4.52
C LEU A 33 0.73 12.90 3.14
N ILE A 34 0.17 14.10 2.92
CA ILE A 34 -0.68 14.43 1.75
C ILE A 34 -0.09 15.49 0.81
N GLY A 35 1.07 16.06 1.14
CA GLY A 35 1.71 17.09 0.29
C GLY A 35 2.23 16.52 -1.03
N GLU A 36 2.77 17.40 -1.87
CA GLU A 36 3.31 17.01 -3.19
C GLU A 36 4.44 15.96 -3.10
N ASN A 37 5.16 15.92 -1.98
CA ASN A 37 6.18 14.93 -1.69
C ASN A 37 5.81 14.08 -0.46
N GLY A 38 4.52 14.04 -0.12
CA GLY A 38 4.01 13.32 1.03
C GLY A 38 4.03 11.81 0.86
N LEU A 39 4.00 11.11 1.99
CA LEU A 39 4.06 9.66 2.10
C LEU A 39 3.05 8.96 1.19
N LEU A 40 1.79 9.41 1.12
CA LEU A 40 0.77 8.71 0.33
C LEU A 40 1.07 8.72 -1.17
N LYS A 41 1.61 9.82 -1.70
CA LYS A 41 1.97 9.92 -3.12
C LYS A 41 3.16 9.01 -3.43
N GLN A 42 4.17 9.00 -2.57
CA GLN A 42 5.33 8.13 -2.71
C GLN A 42 4.94 6.64 -2.60
N LEU A 43 4.13 6.29 -1.61
CA LEU A 43 3.66 4.93 -1.39
C LEU A 43 2.81 4.42 -2.55
N THR A 44 1.86 5.23 -3.04
CA THR A 44 1.02 4.87 -4.19
C THR A 44 1.86 4.62 -5.44
N LYS A 45 2.81 5.51 -5.74
CA LYS A 45 3.75 5.33 -6.86
C LYS A 45 4.49 4.00 -6.73
N MET A 46 5.06 3.76 -5.55
CA MET A 46 5.87 2.58 -5.29
C MET A 46 5.08 1.26 -5.37
N LEU A 47 3.80 1.26 -4.96
CA LEU A 47 2.91 0.11 -5.09
C LEU A 47 2.53 -0.15 -6.55
N VAL A 48 2.20 0.90 -7.31
CA VAL A 48 1.86 0.79 -8.73
C VAL A 48 3.05 0.30 -9.54
N GLU A 49 4.25 0.81 -9.28
CA GLU A 49 5.48 0.35 -9.95
C GLU A 49 5.75 -1.13 -9.68
N ARG A 50 5.61 -1.60 -8.44
CA ARG A 50 5.77 -3.03 -8.10
C ARG A 50 4.69 -3.93 -8.71
N ALA A 51 3.44 -3.47 -8.73
CA ALA A 51 2.36 -4.20 -9.38
C ALA A 51 2.66 -4.35 -10.87
N LEU A 52 3.05 -3.26 -11.53
CA LEU A 52 3.42 -3.26 -12.95
C LEU A 52 4.62 -4.19 -13.24
N GLU A 53 5.66 -4.18 -12.38
CA GLU A 53 6.81 -5.08 -12.52
C GLU A 53 6.44 -6.56 -12.36
N THR A 54 5.55 -6.86 -11.41
CA THR A 54 5.05 -8.21 -11.18
C THR A 54 4.22 -8.67 -12.37
N GLU A 55 3.26 -7.85 -12.82
CA GLU A 55 2.43 -8.12 -14.00
C GLU A 55 3.29 -8.31 -15.26
N MET A 56 4.30 -7.48 -15.49
CA MET A 56 5.22 -7.66 -16.62
C MET A 56 6.00 -8.98 -16.54
N SER A 57 6.47 -9.37 -15.34
CA SER A 57 7.22 -10.62 -15.16
C SER A 57 6.32 -11.85 -15.35
N GLU A 58 5.08 -11.80 -14.86
CA GLU A 58 4.07 -12.84 -15.04
C GLU A 58 3.60 -12.96 -16.50
N HIS A 59 3.47 -11.83 -17.21
CA HIS A 59 3.06 -11.81 -18.61
C HIS A 59 4.17 -12.14 -19.61
N LEU A 60 5.44 -11.83 -19.30
CA LEU A 60 6.59 -12.11 -20.17
C LEU A 60 7.25 -13.46 -19.88
N GLY A 61 6.97 -14.07 -18.72
CA GLY A 61 7.59 -15.32 -18.28
C GLY A 61 9.05 -15.19 -17.85
N HIS A 62 9.58 -13.95 -17.78
CA HIS A 62 10.92 -13.64 -17.31
C HIS A 62 10.99 -12.22 -16.72
N GLY A 63 11.93 -11.99 -15.82
CA GLY A 63 12.13 -10.70 -15.18
C GLY A 63 12.73 -9.62 -16.10
N LYS A 64 12.70 -8.37 -15.62
CA LYS A 64 13.39 -7.24 -16.26
C LYS A 64 14.90 -7.52 -16.25
N SER A 65 15.51 -7.60 -17.44
CA SER A 65 16.92 -7.95 -17.69
C SER A 65 17.29 -9.44 -17.65
N GLU A 66 16.31 -10.35 -17.65
CA GLU A 66 16.59 -11.77 -17.91
C GLU A 66 16.64 -12.06 -19.41
N THR A 67 17.52 -12.98 -19.81
CA THR A 67 17.68 -13.38 -21.21
C THR A 67 16.57 -14.35 -21.58
N VAL A 68 15.77 -13.97 -22.59
CA VAL A 68 14.85 -14.88 -23.27
C VAL A 68 15.68 -15.96 -23.95
N THR A 69 15.48 -17.22 -23.56
CA THR A 69 16.08 -18.39 -24.23
C THR A 69 15.06 -19.00 -25.18
#